data_AF-A0A3D3GZB7-F1
#
_entry.id   AF-A0A3D3GZB7-F1
#
_cell.length_a   1.000
_cell.length_b   1.000
_cell.length_c   1.000
_cell.angle_alpha   90.00
_cell.angle_beta   90.00
_cell.angle_gamma   90.00
#
_symmetry.space_group_name_H-M   'P 1'
#
loop_
_entity.id
_entity.type
_entity.pdbx_description
1 polymer ?
#
loop_
_entity_poly.entity_id
_entity_poly.type
_entity_poly.pdbx_seq_one_letter_code
_entity_poly.pdbx_strand_id
1 'polypeptide(L)'
;SANATSINNLLFSGGDANIETLVGNLTINNAIDTNGSDGNTLNLTSANDLLVNGNICDGGTTCLASPDDNVILNLSAAADIALANTVILQSKKLSIMATFGTITLPDSGVLTSDIVTLRAKDIIDTNGRELDIIADELVYQVSAPSSDTVINTQVNQLDMIQAEYNLSINQTGNLLIADIDNDSMALVNNNGNIQLVVNNGDLTLLDTISATDGNADGVRAGLIDLQVNNGLINIGTTDNATIQSINNLDESANGGLGSEPTNQVAIRIQQLSSLDEAQNFTFGDAVDSDVIINTVGGDILIDAIGAASIDDDNLRLVVLNSDVSITATKSNGGTDGEIIIEGVNTSNIGLLVAGNNSSIFMRGSLPIITEPVPEPIPEPLPEPIPVLETPEDVQLPSESINEDQLVLANQMEVAPISSSAKKDIDDHVTAQVRKVGNSFNAVYKACASAEGNIKQKDCNNENILKSFLNSFMIGGELPTFKKGI
;
A
#
# COMPACT_ATOMS: atom_id res chain seq x y z
N SER A 1 10.08 53.94 5.88
CA SER A 1 11.46 53.41 5.83
C SER A 1 11.39 51.99 6.34
N ALA A 2 11.49 50.99 5.46
CA ALA A 2 11.56 49.61 5.92
C ALA A 2 12.91 49.43 6.60
N ASN A 3 12.91 49.15 7.91
CA ASN A 3 14.11 48.81 8.64
C ASN A 3 14.57 47.45 8.12
N ALA A 4 15.66 47.41 7.35
CA ALA A 4 16.26 46.17 6.89
C ALA A 4 17.54 45.93 7.70
N THR A 5 17.66 44.76 8.30
CA THR A 5 18.89 44.31 8.94
C THR A 5 19.68 43.51 7.93
N SER A 6 20.89 43.95 7.61
CA SER A 6 21.81 43.25 6.73
C SER A 6 23.00 42.73 7.52
N ILE A 7 23.23 41.42 7.44
CA ILE A 7 24.37 40.75 8.04
C ILE A 7 25.38 40.45 6.95
N ASN A 8 26.53 41.11 7.08
CA ASN A 8 27.67 40.92 6.19
C ASN A 8 28.76 40.05 6.82
N ASN A 9 28.69 39.74 8.11
CA ASN A 9 29.60 38.76 8.69
C ASN A 9 28.98 38.17 9.95
N LEU A 10 28.88 36.86 9.99
CA LEU A 10 28.50 36.09 11.16
C LEU A 10 29.49 34.95 11.30
N LEU A 11 30.19 34.92 12.43
CA LEU A 11 30.99 33.76 12.80
C LEU A 11 30.15 32.91 13.76
N PHE A 12 29.81 31.70 13.34
CA PHE A 12 29.07 30.73 14.13
C PHE A 12 30.02 29.58 14.46
N SER A 13 30.51 29.52 15.70
CA SER A 13 31.57 28.58 16.11
C SER A 13 31.26 27.94 17.47
N GLY A 14 29.99 27.63 17.72
CA GLY A 14 29.53 26.95 18.93
C GLY A 14 28.37 27.61 19.68
N GLY A 15 27.51 26.78 20.28
CA GLY A 15 26.26 27.19 20.94
C GLY A 15 25.16 27.52 19.95
N ASP A 16 23.91 27.57 20.39
CA ASP A 16 22.80 28.00 19.53
C ASP A 16 22.89 29.50 19.22
N ALA A 17 22.62 29.88 17.98
CA ALA A 17 22.54 31.27 17.55
C ALA A 17 21.12 31.62 17.10
N ASN A 18 20.64 32.78 17.56
CA ASN A 18 19.32 33.32 17.21
C ASN A 18 19.50 34.73 16.65
N ILE A 19 19.11 34.92 15.40
CA ILE A 19 19.11 36.22 14.73
C ILE A 19 17.69 36.52 14.33
N GLU A 20 17.11 37.52 14.96
CA GLU A 20 15.73 37.93 14.71
C GLU A 20 15.65 39.41 14.35
N THR A 21 14.72 39.74 13.45
CA THR A 21 14.28 41.11 13.23
C THR A 21 12.89 41.27 13.82
N LEU A 22 12.69 42.27 14.68
CA LEU A 22 11.37 42.57 15.24
C LEU A 22 10.46 43.29 14.23
N VAL A 23 11.07 43.96 13.24
CA VAL A 23 10.40 44.66 12.15
C VAL A 23 11.27 44.59 10.89
N GLY A 24 10.62 44.45 9.73
CA GLY A 24 11.25 44.51 8.42
C GLY A 24 12.10 43.28 8.07
N ASN A 25 12.98 43.45 7.07
CA ASN A 25 13.63 42.34 6.38
C ASN A 25 14.94 41.92 7.06
N LEU A 26 15.31 40.65 6.90
CA LEU A 26 16.64 40.13 7.19
C LEU A 26 17.34 39.77 5.88
N THR A 27 18.57 40.25 5.70
CA THR A 27 19.39 39.90 4.53
C THR A 27 20.74 39.36 4.96
N ILE A 28 21.09 38.15 4.51
CA ILE A 28 22.39 37.52 4.69
C ILE A 28 23.17 37.66 3.38
N ASN A 29 24.18 38.53 3.34
CA ASN A 29 24.92 38.80 2.10
C ASN A 29 26.18 37.96 1.93
N ASN A 30 26.76 37.51 3.04
CA ASN A 30 28.01 36.77 3.04
C ASN A 30 27.79 35.37 3.60
N ALA A 31 28.68 34.47 3.24
CA ALA A 31 28.59 33.10 3.70
C ALA A 31 28.71 33.01 5.23
N ILE A 32 27.96 32.08 5.82
CA ILE A 32 28.03 31.71 7.22
C ILE A 32 28.77 30.37 7.28
N ASP A 33 29.90 30.37 7.97
CA ASP A 33 30.66 29.15 8.24
C ASP A 33 30.05 28.42 9.43
N THR A 34 29.68 27.16 9.23
CA THR A 34 29.11 26.29 10.26
C THR A 34 30.13 25.35 10.91
N ASN A 35 31.41 25.39 10.50
CA ASN A 35 32.44 24.48 10.99
C ASN A 35 32.54 24.49 12.53
N GLY A 36 32.56 23.29 13.12
CA GLY A 36 32.72 23.11 14.56
C GLY A 36 31.51 23.54 15.39
N SER A 37 30.36 23.74 14.75
CA SER A 37 29.09 24.05 15.40
C SER A 37 28.16 22.84 15.53
N ASP A 38 28.70 21.62 15.47
CA ASP A 38 27.96 20.36 15.56
C ASP A 38 27.00 20.32 16.76
N GLY A 39 25.78 19.86 16.51
CA GLY A 39 24.72 19.75 17.50
C GLY A 39 24.07 21.08 17.90
N ASN A 40 24.53 22.21 17.34
CA ASN A 40 23.92 23.52 17.60
C ASN A 40 22.88 23.88 16.53
N THR A 41 22.04 24.85 16.87
CA THR A 41 20.99 25.40 16.01
C THR A 41 21.32 26.82 15.59
N LEU A 42 21.18 27.13 14.30
CA LEU A 42 21.19 28.48 13.76
C LEU A 42 19.77 28.88 13.34
N ASN A 43 19.18 29.83 14.06
CA ASN A 43 17.86 30.39 13.76
C ASN A 43 18.01 31.77 13.10
N LEU A 44 17.48 31.91 11.88
CA LEU A 44 17.38 33.15 11.14
C LEU A 44 15.90 33.51 10.94
N THR A 45 15.42 34.51 11.67
CA THR A 45 14.00 34.89 11.71
C THR A 45 13.78 36.32 11.22
N SER A 46 12.95 36.49 10.19
CA SER A 46 12.51 37.80 9.72
C SER A 46 11.05 38.11 10.07
N ALA A 47 10.80 39.32 10.57
CA ALA A 47 9.44 39.84 10.72
C ALA A 47 8.76 40.19 9.37
N ASN A 48 9.51 40.24 8.27
CA ASN A 48 8.98 40.39 6.92
C ASN A 48 9.67 39.39 5.98
N ASP A 49 10.55 39.84 5.06
CA ASP A 49 11.23 38.95 4.10
C ASP A 49 12.61 38.52 4.61
N LEU A 50 12.99 37.26 4.35
CA LEU A 50 14.35 36.76 4.52
C LEU A 50 15.01 36.55 3.16
N LEU A 51 16.10 37.27 2.90
CA LEU A 51 16.93 37.10 1.71
C LEU A 51 18.28 36.49 2.10
N VAL A 52 18.63 35.35 1.52
CA VAL A 52 19.93 34.70 1.70
C VAL A 52 20.67 34.72 0.37
N ASN A 53 21.77 35.46 0.33
CA ASN A 53 22.66 35.58 -0.84
C ASN A 53 24.00 34.87 -0.65
N GLY A 54 24.31 34.45 0.58
CA GLY A 54 25.55 33.74 0.92
C GLY A 54 25.26 32.31 1.36
N ASN A 55 26.22 31.42 1.12
CA ASN A 55 26.14 30.02 1.56
C ASN A 55 26.02 29.89 3.09
N ILE A 56 25.41 28.81 3.56
CA ILE A 56 25.37 28.44 4.98
C ILE A 56 25.78 26.97 5.06
N CYS A 57 27.06 26.73 5.35
CA CYS A 57 27.71 25.42 5.21
C CYS A 57 29.11 25.41 5.87
N ASP A 58 29.75 24.24 5.97
CA ASP A 58 31.14 24.14 6.47
C ASP A 58 32.13 24.82 5.52
N GLY A 59 32.99 25.67 6.08
CA GLY A 59 33.96 26.47 5.36
C GLY A 59 33.34 27.69 4.69
N GLY A 60 32.06 27.95 4.95
CA GLY A 60 31.30 29.11 4.51
C GLY A 60 31.33 29.29 2.99
N THR A 61 32.31 30.04 2.48
CA THR A 61 32.38 30.32 1.03
C THR A 61 32.61 29.08 0.17
N THR A 62 33.30 28.06 0.69
CA THR A 62 33.71 26.89 -0.10
C THR A 62 32.81 25.68 0.05
N CYS A 63 31.95 25.63 1.08
CA CYS A 63 31.11 24.48 1.41
C CYS A 63 31.87 23.16 1.29
N LEU A 64 33.01 23.07 1.97
CA LEU A 64 33.82 21.87 1.92
C LEU A 64 33.08 20.80 2.70
N ALA A 65 32.55 19.80 2.00
CA ALA A 65 31.88 18.68 2.62
C ALA A 65 32.82 18.04 3.66
N SER A 66 32.47 18.19 4.93
CA SER A 66 33.12 17.48 6.01
C SER A 66 32.12 16.48 6.62
N PRO A 67 32.61 15.42 7.28
CA PRO A 67 31.73 14.44 7.90
C PRO A 67 31.01 14.94 9.17
N ASP A 68 31.30 16.17 9.63
CA ASP A 68 30.88 16.67 10.95
C ASP A 68 29.66 17.62 10.92
N ASP A 69 29.12 17.93 9.74
CA ASP A 69 27.98 18.84 9.54
C ASP A 69 26.66 18.40 10.21
N ASN A 70 26.57 18.63 11.50
CA ASN A 70 25.43 18.32 12.35
C ASN A 70 24.76 19.59 12.91
N VAL A 71 24.66 20.63 12.09
CA VAL A 71 23.94 21.86 12.44
C VAL A 71 22.47 21.74 12.05
N ILE A 72 21.59 22.27 12.90
CA ILE A 72 20.17 22.50 12.58
C ILE A 72 20.03 23.92 12.06
N LEU A 73 19.53 24.09 10.83
CA LEU A 73 19.30 25.39 10.22
C LEU A 73 17.81 25.68 10.14
N ASN A 74 17.36 26.74 10.80
CA ASN A 74 15.97 27.20 10.74
C ASN A 74 15.90 28.58 10.11
N LEU A 75 15.23 28.67 8.97
CA LEU A 75 14.96 29.89 8.23
C LEU A 75 13.47 30.20 8.35
N SER A 76 13.11 31.34 8.95
CA SER A 76 11.71 31.72 9.10
C SER A 76 11.47 33.16 8.69
N ALA A 77 10.35 33.40 8.01
CA ALA A 77 9.89 34.71 7.61
C ALA A 77 8.36 34.79 7.70
N ALA A 78 7.84 35.98 8.03
CA ALA A 78 6.41 36.21 7.96
C ALA A 78 5.91 36.29 6.51
N ALA A 79 6.71 36.91 5.63
CA ALA A 79 6.42 37.05 4.21
C ALA A 79 7.27 36.03 3.41
N ASP A 80 8.12 36.50 2.49
CA ASP A 80 8.84 35.63 1.57
C ASP A 80 10.22 35.19 2.12
N ILE A 81 10.68 34.00 1.71
CA ILE A 81 12.07 33.56 1.87
C ILE A 81 12.65 33.36 0.48
N ALA A 82 13.73 34.08 0.16
CA ALA A 82 14.43 33.93 -1.10
C ALA A 82 15.87 33.48 -0.87
N LEU A 83 16.22 32.30 -1.41
CA LEU A 83 17.58 31.81 -1.49
C LEU A 83 18.10 32.12 -2.90
N ALA A 84 19.22 32.83 -3.00
CA ALA A 84 19.80 33.11 -4.31
C ALA A 84 20.27 31.81 -4.98
N ASN A 85 20.22 31.76 -6.31
CA ASN A 85 20.51 30.54 -7.09
C ASN A 85 21.89 29.91 -6.81
N THR A 86 22.87 30.71 -6.36
CA THR A 86 24.22 30.22 -6.04
C THR A 86 24.40 29.78 -4.59
N VAL A 87 23.36 29.90 -3.76
CA VAL A 87 23.43 29.56 -2.34
C VAL A 87 23.43 28.06 -2.17
N ILE A 88 24.43 27.57 -1.44
CA ILE A 88 24.49 26.21 -0.93
C ILE A 88 24.09 26.25 0.55
N LEU A 89 23.13 25.41 0.92
CA LEU A 89 22.79 25.12 2.30
C LEU A 89 23.27 23.71 2.64
N GLN A 90 24.10 23.57 3.66
CA GLN A 90 24.49 22.27 4.22
C GLN A 90 24.16 22.27 5.70
N SER A 91 23.35 21.29 6.09
CA SER A 91 22.91 21.10 7.46
C SER A 91 22.49 19.65 7.62
N LYS A 92 22.42 19.17 8.87
CA LYS A 92 21.76 17.90 9.11
C LYS A 92 20.26 18.05 8.96
N LYS A 93 19.69 19.08 9.60
CA LYS A 93 18.26 19.40 9.54
C LYS A 93 18.07 20.80 8.99
N LEU A 94 17.16 20.93 8.03
CA LEU A 94 16.78 22.21 7.44
C LEU A 94 15.28 22.43 7.60
N SER A 95 14.91 23.54 8.23
CA SER A 95 13.53 24.03 8.27
C SER A 95 13.45 25.38 7.58
N ILE A 96 12.59 25.51 6.57
CA ILE A 96 12.31 26.77 5.88
C ILE A 96 10.81 27.04 5.96
N MET A 97 10.44 28.14 6.63
CA MET A 97 9.04 28.47 6.92
C MET A 97 8.70 29.91 6.54
N ALA A 98 7.91 30.08 5.47
CA ALA A 98 7.35 31.35 5.04
C ALA A 98 5.85 31.40 5.41
N THR A 99 5.47 32.17 6.43
CA THR A 99 4.12 32.05 7.04
C THR A 99 3.00 32.40 6.06
N PHE A 100 3.17 33.46 5.27
CA PHE A 100 2.16 33.94 4.31
C PHE A 100 2.70 34.07 2.89
N GLY A 101 4.00 33.88 2.70
CA GLY A 101 4.70 34.16 1.47
C GLY A 101 5.20 32.92 0.74
N THR A 102 6.07 33.19 -0.22
CA THR A 102 6.69 32.20 -1.10
C THR A 102 8.08 31.85 -0.59
N ILE A 103 8.45 30.57 -0.67
CA ILE A 103 9.85 30.14 -0.59
C ILE A 103 10.38 30.03 -2.01
N THR A 104 11.48 30.72 -2.32
CA THR A 104 12.26 30.53 -3.54
C THR A 104 13.54 29.78 -3.19
N LEU A 105 13.63 28.53 -3.65
CA LEU A 105 14.78 27.65 -3.49
C LEU A 105 15.82 27.88 -4.62
N PRO A 106 17.11 27.55 -4.40
CA PRO A 106 18.10 27.52 -5.47
C PRO A 106 17.76 26.43 -6.50
N ASP A 107 18.14 26.65 -7.77
CA ASP A 107 17.98 25.67 -8.86
C ASP A 107 18.85 24.43 -8.66
N SER A 108 19.91 24.53 -7.86
CA SER A 108 20.71 23.37 -7.47
C SER A 108 19.99 22.41 -6.51
N GLY A 109 18.77 22.77 -6.09
CA GLY A 109 18.00 22.03 -5.12
C GLY A 109 18.45 22.25 -3.67
N VAL A 110 17.86 21.44 -2.78
CA VAL A 110 18.14 21.40 -1.34
C VAL A 110 18.71 20.04 -0.98
N LEU A 111 19.84 20.04 -0.25
CA LEU A 111 20.52 18.83 0.20
C LEU A 111 20.73 18.88 1.72
N THR A 112 20.17 17.90 2.43
CA THR A 112 20.49 17.64 3.85
C THR A 112 20.70 16.13 4.06
N SER A 113 21.21 15.77 5.24
CA SER A 113 21.49 14.37 5.58
C SER A 113 20.42 13.68 6.44
N ASP A 114 19.45 14.44 6.95
CA ASP A 114 18.39 13.96 7.85
C ASP A 114 17.05 14.51 7.34
N ILE A 115 16.49 15.55 7.94
CA ILE A 115 15.16 16.07 7.55
C ILE A 115 15.22 17.41 6.81
N VAL A 116 14.35 17.56 5.81
CA VAL A 116 13.95 18.85 5.22
C VAL A 116 12.49 19.11 5.57
N THR A 117 12.21 20.29 6.14
CA THR A 117 10.85 20.77 6.38
C THR A 117 10.63 22.06 5.61
N LEU A 118 9.69 22.07 4.68
CA LEU A 118 9.31 23.25 3.91
C LEU A 118 7.84 23.58 4.16
N ARG A 119 7.55 24.81 4.62
CA ARG A 119 6.18 25.26 4.88
C ARG A 119 5.97 26.65 4.32
N ALA A 120 5.03 26.80 3.39
CA ALA A 120 4.76 28.10 2.77
C ALA A 120 3.33 28.25 2.25
N LYS A 121 3.03 29.47 1.79
CA LYS A 121 1.92 29.65 0.85
C LYS A 121 2.23 28.98 -0.48
N ASP A 122 3.45 29.20 -0.97
CA ASP A 122 3.91 28.73 -2.28
C ASP A 122 5.41 28.39 -2.21
N ILE A 123 5.86 27.41 -2.98
CA ILE A 123 7.28 27.02 -3.08
C ILE A 123 7.64 26.90 -4.55
N ILE A 124 8.70 27.59 -4.93
CA ILE A 124 9.27 27.61 -6.28
C ILE A 124 10.78 27.47 -6.19
N ASP A 125 11.42 27.04 -7.25
CA ASP A 125 12.85 27.24 -7.46
C ASP A 125 13.08 28.51 -8.31
N THR A 126 14.32 28.91 -8.54
CA THR A 126 14.62 30.12 -9.32
C THR A 126 14.26 30.05 -10.83
N ASN A 127 14.05 28.85 -11.37
CA ASN A 127 13.68 28.56 -12.76
C ASN A 127 12.20 28.13 -12.92
N GLY A 128 11.49 27.76 -11.85
CA GLY A 128 10.11 27.32 -11.93
C GLY A 128 9.62 26.54 -10.70
N ARG A 129 8.97 25.41 -10.95
CA ARG A 129 8.37 24.52 -9.95
C ARG A 129 8.86 23.09 -10.12
N GLU A 130 10.11 22.95 -10.49
CA GLU A 130 10.77 21.66 -10.54
C GLU A 130 11.75 21.63 -9.37
N LEU A 131 11.27 21.14 -8.24
CA LEU A 131 12.00 21.19 -6.99
C LEU A 131 12.87 19.94 -6.86
N ASP A 132 14.17 20.13 -6.75
CA ASP A 132 15.12 19.06 -6.45
C ASP A 132 15.41 19.02 -4.95
N ILE A 133 15.08 17.90 -4.28
CA ILE A 133 15.25 17.74 -2.83
C ILE A 133 15.92 16.40 -2.51
N ILE A 134 17.00 16.42 -1.73
CA ILE A 134 17.68 15.21 -1.25
C ILE A 134 17.80 15.31 0.27
N ALA A 135 17.24 14.32 0.96
CA ALA A 135 17.25 14.21 2.42
C ALA A 135 17.02 12.75 2.84
N ASP A 136 17.01 12.44 4.13
CA ASP A 136 16.46 11.17 4.64
C ASP A 136 14.93 11.25 4.75
N GLU A 137 14.42 12.39 5.24
CA GLU A 137 13.00 12.67 5.46
C GLU A 137 12.61 14.02 4.83
N LEU A 138 11.41 14.10 4.26
CA LEU A 138 10.86 15.35 3.73
C LEU A 138 9.43 15.58 4.23
N VAL A 139 9.24 16.74 4.87
CA VAL A 139 7.94 17.33 5.21
C VAL A 139 7.70 18.54 4.31
N TYR A 140 6.69 18.49 3.44
CA TYR A 140 6.37 19.55 2.49
C TYR A 140 4.92 20.02 2.65
N GLN A 141 4.71 21.27 3.05
CA GLN A 141 3.36 21.83 3.24
C GLN A 141 3.17 23.13 2.47
N VAL A 142 2.27 23.11 1.48
CA VAL A 142 1.99 24.24 0.60
C VAL A 142 0.49 24.50 0.49
N SER A 143 0.08 25.70 0.90
CA SER A 143 -1.34 26.01 1.08
C SER A 143 -2.03 26.68 -0.10
N ALA A 144 -1.29 27.27 -1.03
CA ALA A 144 -1.83 27.91 -2.23
C ALA A 144 -0.71 28.09 -3.30
N PRO A 145 -0.23 27.00 -3.92
CA PRO A 145 0.67 27.05 -5.05
C PRO A 145 -0.03 27.76 -6.21
N SER A 146 0.74 28.44 -7.06
CA SER A 146 0.20 29.17 -8.22
C SER A 146 0.15 28.36 -9.52
N SER A 147 0.69 27.14 -9.54
CA SER A 147 0.54 26.17 -10.63
C SER A 147 0.99 24.77 -10.20
N ASP A 148 0.91 23.79 -11.11
CA ASP A 148 1.40 22.41 -10.90
C ASP A 148 2.86 22.37 -10.43
N THR A 149 3.14 21.44 -9.51
CA THR A 149 4.47 21.27 -8.89
C THR A 149 5.04 19.90 -9.22
N VAL A 150 6.31 19.87 -9.63
CA VAL A 150 7.09 18.65 -9.80
C VAL A 150 8.17 18.62 -8.72
N ILE A 151 8.26 17.51 -7.99
CA ILE A 151 9.28 17.30 -6.96
C ILE A 151 10.12 16.09 -7.37
N ASN A 152 11.37 16.34 -7.74
CA ASN A 152 12.37 15.31 -7.94
C ASN A 152 13.09 15.09 -6.62
N THR A 153 13.00 13.87 -6.08
CA THR A 153 13.47 13.61 -4.72
C THR A 153 14.22 12.30 -4.57
N GLN A 154 15.10 12.27 -3.57
CA GLN A 154 15.74 11.09 -3.04
C GLN A 154 15.61 11.15 -1.52
N VAL A 155 14.49 10.64 -1.00
CA VAL A 155 14.20 10.57 0.44
C VAL A 155 13.78 9.16 0.84
N ASN A 156 14.06 8.75 2.08
CA ASN A 156 13.57 7.47 2.59
C ASN A 156 12.14 7.59 3.12
N GLN A 157 11.75 8.74 3.67
CA GLN A 157 10.41 9.00 4.16
C GLN A 157 9.83 10.30 3.61
N LEU A 158 8.51 10.28 3.36
CA LEU A 158 7.79 11.41 2.79
C LEU A 158 6.46 11.69 3.46
N ASP A 159 6.29 12.98 3.79
CA ASP A 159 5.08 13.61 4.30
C ASP A 159 4.81 14.89 3.50
N MET A 160 3.68 14.97 2.80
CA MET A 160 3.31 16.15 2.01
C MET A 160 1.83 16.52 2.12
N ILE A 161 1.58 17.82 2.23
CA ILE A 161 0.25 18.41 2.05
C ILE A 161 0.36 19.56 1.06
N GLN A 162 -0.39 19.43 -0.04
CA GLN A 162 -0.62 20.51 -0.98
C GLN A 162 -2.12 20.83 -1.07
N ALA A 163 -2.44 22.06 -1.36
CA ALA A 163 -3.75 22.43 -1.88
C ALA A 163 -3.58 22.98 -3.30
N GLU A 164 -4.60 22.82 -4.13
CA GLU A 164 -4.69 23.26 -5.51
C GLU A 164 -3.63 22.63 -6.45
N TYR A 165 -3.97 22.57 -7.74
CA TYR A 165 -3.09 22.13 -8.83
C TYR A 165 -2.55 20.70 -8.69
N ASN A 166 -1.85 20.20 -9.72
CA ASN A 166 -1.31 18.86 -9.68
C ASN A 166 0.00 18.80 -8.89
N LEU A 167 0.22 17.67 -8.21
CA LEU A 167 1.46 17.31 -7.54
C LEU A 167 2.05 16.07 -8.19
N SER A 168 3.24 16.21 -8.78
CA SER A 168 4.00 15.11 -9.35
C SER A 168 5.29 14.89 -8.55
N ILE A 169 5.50 13.66 -8.06
CA ILE A 169 6.65 13.28 -7.24
C ILE A 169 7.44 12.21 -8.00
N ASN A 170 8.70 12.51 -8.30
CA ASN A 170 9.65 11.61 -8.93
C ASN A 170 10.69 11.19 -7.90
N GLN A 171 10.53 10.01 -7.34
CA GLN A 171 11.41 9.48 -6.32
C GLN A 171 12.47 8.56 -6.93
N THR A 172 13.69 8.63 -6.38
CA THR A 172 14.76 7.65 -6.62
C THR A 172 15.13 6.94 -5.32
N GLY A 173 15.16 5.61 -5.32
CA GLY A 173 15.39 4.81 -4.13
C GLY A 173 14.08 4.26 -3.55
N ASN A 174 14.20 3.53 -2.45
CA ASN A 174 13.03 3.10 -1.67
C ASN A 174 12.31 4.33 -1.11
N LEU A 175 11.00 4.20 -0.90
CA LEU A 175 10.17 5.26 -0.33
C LEU A 175 9.19 4.69 0.68
N LEU A 176 9.14 5.32 1.84
CA LEU A 176 8.09 5.17 2.82
C LEU A 176 7.22 6.43 2.85
N ILE A 177 5.93 6.29 2.61
CA ILE A 177 4.95 7.34 2.85
C ILE A 177 4.40 7.16 4.27
N ALA A 178 4.62 8.16 5.13
CA ALA A 178 4.25 8.12 6.55
C ALA A 178 3.97 9.54 7.08
N ASP A 179 3.17 9.65 8.14
CA ASP A 179 2.95 10.88 8.88
C ASP A 179 4.18 11.18 9.76
N ILE A 180 5.01 12.14 9.33
CA ILE A 180 6.26 12.50 10.00
C ILE A 180 5.99 13.56 11.05
N ASP A 181 5.06 14.49 10.78
CA ASP A 181 4.80 15.65 11.64
C ASP A 181 3.61 15.51 12.61
N ASN A 182 2.98 14.34 12.63
CA ASN A 182 1.87 13.91 13.47
C ASN A 182 0.57 14.69 13.21
N ASP A 183 0.30 15.07 11.97
CA ASP A 183 -0.94 15.72 11.56
C ASP A 183 -2.04 14.75 11.06
N SER A 184 -1.76 13.44 11.15
CA SER A 184 -2.60 12.32 10.71
C SER A 184 -2.79 12.22 9.20
N MET A 185 -1.90 12.83 8.42
CA MET A 185 -1.88 12.77 6.98
C MET A 185 -0.44 12.52 6.51
N ALA A 186 -0.26 11.74 5.45
CA ALA A 186 1.08 11.53 4.88
C ALA A 186 1.23 12.08 3.47
N LEU A 187 0.22 11.97 2.60
CA LEU A 187 0.31 12.55 1.26
C LEU A 187 -1.05 13.05 0.78
N VAL A 188 -1.23 14.37 0.75
CA VAL A 188 -2.53 14.99 0.51
C VAL A 188 -2.43 16.05 -0.57
N ASN A 189 -3.35 16.02 -1.53
CA ASN A 189 -3.56 17.12 -2.46
C ASN A 189 -5.04 17.51 -2.53
N ASN A 190 -5.38 18.69 -2.02
CA ASN A 190 -6.74 19.18 -2.01
C ASN A 190 -7.07 19.96 -3.28
N ASN A 191 -8.08 19.59 -4.07
CA ASN A 191 -8.39 20.22 -5.37
C ASN A 191 -7.29 20.02 -6.43
N GLY A 192 -6.71 18.83 -6.47
CA GLY A 192 -5.57 18.51 -7.32
C GLY A 192 -5.37 17.00 -7.50
N ASN A 193 -4.55 16.63 -8.47
CA ASN A 193 -4.16 15.23 -8.67
C ASN A 193 -2.82 14.92 -7.99
N ILE A 194 -2.60 13.67 -7.63
CA ILE A 194 -1.34 13.14 -7.12
C ILE A 194 -0.80 12.15 -8.14
N GLN A 195 0.44 12.36 -8.59
CA GLN A 195 1.23 11.37 -9.31
C GLN A 195 2.50 11.09 -8.51
N LEU A 196 2.73 9.84 -8.14
CA LEU A 196 3.94 9.39 -7.47
C LEU A 196 4.60 8.31 -8.30
N VAL A 197 5.85 8.54 -8.71
CA VAL A 197 6.67 7.58 -9.45
C VAL A 197 7.91 7.24 -8.65
N VAL A 198 8.06 5.97 -8.24
CA VAL A 198 9.30 5.44 -7.66
C VAL A 198 10.11 4.79 -8.78
N ASN A 199 11.16 5.47 -9.23
CA ASN A 199 11.92 5.05 -10.42
C ASN A 199 12.79 3.82 -10.19
N ASN A 200 13.27 3.62 -8.95
CA ASN A 200 14.15 2.51 -8.57
C ASN A 200 14.04 2.27 -7.07
N GLY A 201 13.40 1.18 -6.64
CA GLY A 201 13.19 0.85 -5.23
C GLY A 201 11.73 0.55 -4.92
N ASP A 202 11.49 0.14 -3.69
CA ASP A 202 10.15 -0.24 -3.22
C ASP A 202 9.35 0.98 -2.75
N LEU A 203 8.04 0.95 -2.98
CA LEU A 203 7.08 1.88 -2.38
C LEU A 203 6.40 1.21 -1.19
N THR A 204 6.53 1.79 0.00
CA THR A 204 5.79 1.39 1.21
C THR A 204 4.85 2.50 1.64
N LEU A 205 3.59 2.19 1.94
CA LEU A 205 2.61 3.12 2.47
C LEU A 205 2.14 2.67 3.85
N LEU A 206 2.32 3.52 4.87
CA LEU A 206 1.91 3.26 6.26
C LEU A 206 0.90 4.28 6.81
N ASP A 207 0.35 5.14 5.95
CA ASP A 207 -0.68 6.09 6.35
C ASP A 207 -1.56 6.49 5.14
N THR A 208 -2.09 7.71 5.16
CA THR A 208 -3.15 8.18 4.28
C THR A 208 -2.58 8.95 3.09
N ILE A 209 -2.90 8.46 1.88
CA ILE A 209 -2.84 9.22 0.64
C ILE A 209 -4.25 9.71 0.30
N SER A 210 -4.45 11.00 0.08
CA SER A 210 -5.75 11.57 -0.27
C SER A 210 -5.65 12.63 -1.36
N ALA A 211 -6.49 12.52 -2.38
CA ALA A 211 -6.68 13.55 -3.39
C ALA A 211 -8.17 13.90 -3.50
N THR A 212 -8.49 15.18 -3.52
CA THR A 212 -9.88 15.65 -3.52
C THR A 212 -10.16 16.58 -4.69
N ASP A 213 -11.42 16.57 -5.13
CA ASP A 213 -12.00 17.53 -6.06
C ASP A 213 -13.13 18.29 -5.34
N GLY A 214 -12.77 19.42 -4.75
CA GLY A 214 -13.66 20.29 -3.98
C GLY A 214 -14.23 21.46 -4.78
N ASN A 215 -13.97 21.53 -6.09
CA ASN A 215 -14.53 22.54 -6.99
C ASN A 215 -15.55 21.90 -7.95
N ALA A 216 -16.59 22.66 -8.33
CA ALA A 216 -17.56 22.25 -9.34
C ALA A 216 -17.35 23.08 -10.60
N ASP A 217 -16.20 22.90 -11.23
CA ASP A 217 -15.75 23.69 -12.39
C ASP A 217 -15.82 22.91 -13.71
N GLY A 218 -16.24 21.65 -13.66
CA GLY A 218 -16.35 20.76 -14.81
C GLY A 218 -15.03 20.11 -15.21
N VAL A 219 -13.95 20.30 -14.44
CA VAL A 219 -12.66 19.64 -14.60
C VAL A 219 -12.50 18.61 -13.51
N ARG A 220 -12.24 17.38 -13.92
CA ARG A 220 -12.05 16.29 -12.99
C ARG A 220 -10.69 16.41 -12.28
N ALA A 221 -10.70 16.52 -10.95
CA ALA A 221 -9.51 16.45 -10.10
C ALA A 221 -9.59 15.30 -9.08
N GLY A 222 -8.71 15.31 -8.08
CA GLY A 222 -8.71 14.31 -7.00
C GLY A 222 -8.24 12.92 -7.42
N LEU A 223 -7.49 12.81 -8.53
CA LEU A 223 -7.00 11.53 -9.05
C LEU A 223 -5.67 11.14 -8.36
N ILE A 224 -5.45 9.86 -8.13
CA ILE A 224 -4.23 9.31 -7.51
C ILE A 224 -3.60 8.27 -8.43
N ASP A 225 -2.34 8.50 -8.80
CA ASP A 225 -1.57 7.65 -9.68
C ASP A 225 -0.25 7.23 -9.01
N LEU A 226 -0.21 6.01 -8.48
CA LEU A 226 0.95 5.42 -7.82
C LEU A 226 1.65 4.48 -8.79
N GLN A 227 2.91 4.74 -9.06
CA GLN A 227 3.68 3.99 -10.05
C GLN A 227 5.03 3.61 -9.48
N VAL A 228 5.44 2.37 -9.70
CA VAL A 228 6.81 1.92 -9.46
C VAL A 228 7.40 1.45 -10.79
N ASN A 229 8.67 1.77 -11.05
CA ASN A 229 9.34 1.33 -12.26
C ASN A 229 10.23 0.11 -12.05
N ASN A 230 10.84 -0.04 -10.89
CA ASN A 230 11.52 -1.26 -10.47
C ASN A 230 11.35 -1.37 -8.97
N GLY A 231 10.79 -2.48 -8.48
CA GLY A 231 10.56 -2.69 -7.06
C GLY A 231 9.16 -3.21 -6.75
N LEU A 232 8.88 -3.32 -5.46
CA LEU A 232 7.62 -3.79 -4.88
C LEU A 232 6.71 -2.62 -4.49
N ILE A 233 5.42 -2.91 -4.33
CA ILE A 233 4.48 -2.02 -3.64
C ILE A 233 3.97 -2.75 -2.41
N ASN A 234 4.16 -2.15 -1.24
CA ASN A 234 3.67 -2.66 0.04
C ASN A 234 2.74 -1.61 0.66
N ILE A 235 1.46 -1.91 0.78
CA ILE A 235 0.47 -0.99 1.35
C ILE A 235 -0.09 -1.62 2.62
N GLY A 236 0.13 -0.96 3.75
CA GLY A 236 -0.35 -1.39 5.06
C GLY A 236 0.15 -2.76 5.52
N THR A 237 1.41 -3.10 5.21
CA THR A 237 2.04 -4.35 5.67
C THR A 237 2.56 -4.27 7.11
N THR A 238 2.66 -3.06 7.68
CA THR A 238 3.08 -2.86 9.09
C THR A 238 2.22 -1.89 9.89
N ASP A 239 1.35 -1.11 9.27
CA ASP A 239 0.41 -0.18 9.91
C ASP A 239 -0.83 0.01 9.02
N ASN A 240 -1.85 0.72 9.50
CA ASN A 240 -3.03 1.09 8.71
C ASN A 240 -2.63 1.95 7.52
N ALA A 241 -3.23 1.71 6.36
CA ALA A 241 -2.99 2.52 5.18
C ALA A 241 -4.29 2.85 4.47
N THR A 242 -4.44 4.11 4.07
CA THR A 242 -5.63 4.56 3.32
C THR A 242 -5.20 5.22 2.01
N ILE A 243 -5.85 4.85 0.90
CA ILE A 243 -5.74 5.56 -0.37
C ILE A 243 -7.14 6.04 -0.74
N GLN A 244 -7.33 7.36 -0.83
CA GLN A 244 -8.63 7.95 -1.01
C GLN A 244 -8.68 8.98 -2.15
N SER A 245 -9.47 8.69 -3.17
CA SER A 245 -9.84 9.67 -4.20
C SER A 245 -11.27 10.14 -3.95
N ILE A 246 -11.47 11.44 -3.78
CA ILE A 246 -12.80 12.02 -3.59
C ILE A 246 -13.08 12.98 -4.74
N ASN A 247 -13.82 12.49 -5.73
CA ASN A 247 -14.38 13.31 -6.79
C ASN A 247 -15.91 13.22 -6.76
N ASN A 248 -16.56 14.06 -5.96
CA ASN A 248 -18.03 14.03 -5.84
C ASN A 248 -18.73 15.20 -6.56
N LEU A 249 -17.98 16.23 -6.97
CA LEU A 249 -18.54 17.41 -7.61
C LEU A 249 -18.55 17.28 -9.14
N ASP A 250 -17.47 16.77 -9.73
CA ASP A 250 -17.29 16.64 -11.17
C ASP A 250 -17.13 15.18 -11.62
N GLU A 251 -17.75 14.23 -10.89
CA GLU A 251 -17.63 12.78 -11.10
C GLU A 251 -18.08 12.28 -12.48
N SER A 252 -18.80 13.12 -13.23
CA SER A 252 -19.29 12.85 -14.58
C SER A 252 -18.42 13.47 -15.69
N ALA A 253 -17.44 14.30 -15.33
CA ALA A 253 -16.50 14.87 -16.28
C ALA A 253 -15.55 13.78 -16.81
N ASN A 254 -15.22 13.87 -18.10
CA ASN A 254 -14.16 13.02 -18.67
C ASN A 254 -12.79 13.48 -18.15
N GLY A 255 -11.86 12.55 -17.97
CA GLY A 255 -10.48 12.89 -17.62
C GLY A 255 -9.86 12.02 -16.53
N GLY A 256 -10.24 10.75 -16.41
CA GLY A 256 -9.55 9.82 -15.53
C GLY A 256 -8.13 9.48 -16.00
N LEU A 257 -7.40 8.71 -15.19
CA LEU A 257 -5.96 8.43 -15.33
C LEU A 257 -5.58 7.53 -16.50
N GLY A 258 -6.53 6.86 -17.15
CA GLY A 258 -6.23 5.86 -18.18
C GLY A 258 -7.47 5.47 -18.95
N SER A 259 -7.33 4.49 -19.85
CA SER A 259 -8.43 3.97 -20.68
C SER A 259 -8.99 2.62 -20.21
N GLU A 260 -8.27 1.93 -19.32
CA GLU A 260 -8.63 0.63 -18.76
C GLU A 260 -8.85 0.78 -17.25
N PRO A 261 -9.92 0.20 -16.66
CA PRO A 261 -11.05 -0.45 -17.34
C PRO A 261 -11.94 0.54 -18.10
N THR A 262 -11.86 1.83 -17.79
CA THR A 262 -12.58 2.89 -18.50
C THR A 262 -11.73 4.17 -18.56
N ASN A 263 -12.26 5.21 -19.21
CA ASN A 263 -11.67 6.56 -19.18
C ASN A 263 -11.88 7.32 -17.84
N GLN A 264 -12.37 6.63 -16.80
CA GLN A 264 -12.80 7.19 -15.53
C GLN A 264 -11.98 6.69 -14.32
N VAL A 265 -10.79 6.12 -14.54
CA VAL A 265 -9.91 5.70 -13.45
C VAL A 265 -9.56 6.87 -12.54
N ALA A 266 -9.88 6.74 -11.26
CA ALA A 266 -9.58 7.71 -10.22
C ALA A 266 -8.37 7.32 -9.38
N ILE A 267 -8.20 6.02 -9.13
CA ILE A 267 -7.01 5.47 -8.47
C ILE A 267 -6.34 4.48 -9.42
N ARG A 268 -5.07 4.71 -9.73
CA ARG A 268 -4.22 3.77 -10.46
C ARG A 268 -3.01 3.41 -9.61
N ILE A 269 -2.74 2.10 -9.50
CA ILE A 269 -1.55 1.54 -8.89
C ILE A 269 -0.91 0.62 -9.92
N GLN A 270 0.26 0.97 -10.46
CA GLN A 270 0.82 0.23 -11.59
C GLN A 270 2.33 0.00 -11.55
N GLN A 271 2.75 -1.07 -12.21
CA GLN A 271 4.14 -1.36 -12.52
C GLN A 271 4.50 -0.79 -13.90
N LEU A 272 5.58 -0.03 -13.99
CA LEU A 272 6.07 0.52 -15.25
C LEU A 272 7.13 -0.35 -15.91
N SER A 273 7.83 -1.20 -15.14
CA SER A 273 8.88 -2.05 -15.70
C SER A 273 8.34 -2.93 -16.81
N SER A 274 9.00 -2.91 -17.97
CA SER A 274 8.76 -3.88 -19.05
C SER A 274 9.66 -5.12 -18.94
N LEU A 275 10.47 -5.23 -17.88
CA LEU A 275 11.41 -6.32 -17.68
C LEU A 275 10.71 -7.60 -17.21
N ASP A 276 11.20 -8.76 -17.63
CA ASP A 276 10.70 -10.03 -17.11
C ASP A 276 11.35 -10.32 -15.75
N GLU A 277 10.81 -9.71 -14.70
CA GLU A 277 11.27 -9.81 -13.32
C GLU A 277 10.09 -10.01 -12.37
N ALA A 278 10.30 -10.84 -11.34
CA ALA A 278 9.32 -11.06 -10.29
C ALA A 278 9.12 -9.80 -9.43
N GLN A 279 7.89 -9.32 -9.32
CA GLN A 279 7.52 -8.08 -8.62
C GLN A 279 6.13 -8.22 -8.03
N ASN A 280 5.98 -7.94 -6.73
CA ASN A 280 4.71 -8.15 -6.04
C ASN A 280 4.14 -6.83 -5.52
N PHE A 281 2.81 -6.72 -5.63
CA PHE A 281 2.02 -5.73 -4.92
C PHE A 281 1.32 -6.42 -3.77
N THR A 282 1.69 -6.05 -2.54
CA THR A 282 1.14 -6.61 -1.31
C THR A 282 0.29 -5.57 -0.61
N PHE A 283 -0.93 -5.95 -0.28
CA PHE A 283 -1.88 -5.12 0.45
C PHE A 283 -2.26 -5.83 1.75
N GLY A 284 -2.03 -5.17 2.89
CA GLY A 284 -2.30 -5.68 4.24
C GLY A 284 -1.25 -6.65 4.75
N ASP A 285 -1.53 -7.21 5.94
CA ASP A 285 -0.78 -8.17 6.77
C ASP A 285 0.02 -7.69 7.99
N ALA A 286 -0.14 -6.43 8.40
CA ALA A 286 0.02 -6.13 9.82
C ALA A 286 -1.19 -6.69 10.60
N VAL A 287 -0.93 -7.47 11.64
CA VAL A 287 -1.99 -8.02 12.50
C VAL A 287 -2.78 -6.84 13.08
N ASP A 288 -4.07 -6.73 12.73
CA ASP A 288 -4.99 -5.66 13.13
C ASP A 288 -4.85 -4.31 12.36
N SER A 289 -4.06 -4.23 11.29
CA SER A 289 -4.07 -3.06 10.40
C SER A 289 -5.11 -3.20 9.30
N ASP A 290 -5.95 -2.20 9.08
CA ASP A 290 -6.87 -2.14 7.95
C ASP A 290 -6.22 -1.41 6.77
N VAL A 291 -6.33 -2.00 5.57
CA VAL A 291 -6.01 -1.31 4.31
C VAL A 291 -7.31 -0.88 3.65
N ILE A 292 -7.45 0.42 3.42
CA ILE A 292 -8.64 1.00 2.77
C ILE A 292 -8.23 1.67 1.47
N ILE A 293 -8.75 1.20 0.35
CA ILE A 293 -8.63 1.86 -0.95
C ILE A 293 -10.04 2.27 -1.39
N ASN A 294 -10.29 3.56 -1.48
CA ASN A 294 -11.63 4.07 -1.76
C ASN A 294 -11.62 5.19 -2.79
N THR A 295 -12.51 5.07 -3.78
CA THR A 295 -12.84 6.17 -4.68
C THR A 295 -14.33 6.52 -4.63
N VAL A 296 -14.60 7.82 -4.56
CA VAL A 296 -15.92 8.40 -4.87
C VAL A 296 -15.77 9.14 -6.20
N GLY A 297 -16.55 8.73 -7.20
CA GLY A 297 -16.54 9.29 -8.54
C GLY A 297 -15.38 8.79 -9.39
N GLY A 298 -15.29 7.46 -9.58
CA GLY A 298 -14.33 6.86 -10.52
C GLY A 298 -14.15 5.35 -10.35
N ASP A 299 -13.18 4.84 -11.12
CA ASP A 299 -12.76 3.43 -11.10
C ASP A 299 -11.41 3.24 -10.42
N ILE A 300 -11.10 2.01 -10.03
CA ILE A 300 -9.81 1.61 -9.47
C ILE A 300 -9.12 0.64 -10.43
N LEU A 301 -7.86 0.92 -10.73
CA LEU A 301 -6.96 0.05 -11.50
C LEU A 301 -5.76 -0.35 -10.64
N ILE A 302 -5.54 -1.65 -10.45
CA ILE A 302 -4.31 -2.21 -9.87
C ILE A 302 -3.67 -3.13 -10.90
N ASP A 303 -2.47 -2.80 -11.35
CA ASP A 303 -1.81 -3.49 -12.45
C ASP A 303 -0.34 -3.80 -12.15
N ALA A 304 -0.10 -5.02 -11.67
CA ALA A 304 1.25 -5.50 -11.41
C ALA A 304 2.00 -5.91 -12.70
N ILE A 305 1.31 -6.05 -13.84
CA ILE A 305 1.93 -6.49 -15.11
C ILE A 305 2.47 -5.30 -15.90
N GLY A 306 1.71 -4.20 -15.97
CA GLY A 306 2.07 -3.06 -16.80
C GLY A 306 2.19 -3.43 -18.28
N ALA A 307 3.34 -3.10 -18.87
CA ALA A 307 3.67 -3.40 -20.26
C ALA A 307 4.60 -4.63 -20.42
N ALA A 308 4.90 -5.36 -19.35
CA ALA A 308 5.81 -6.49 -19.41
C ALA A 308 5.19 -7.71 -20.12
N SER A 309 6.04 -8.49 -20.79
CA SER A 309 5.75 -9.86 -21.19
C SER A 309 6.44 -10.75 -20.18
N ILE A 310 5.64 -11.45 -19.36
CA ILE A 310 6.14 -12.23 -18.24
C ILE A 310 6.31 -13.69 -18.68
N ASP A 311 7.53 -14.22 -18.53
CA ASP A 311 7.79 -15.65 -18.73
C ASP A 311 7.40 -16.43 -17.48
N ASP A 312 7.17 -17.74 -17.67
CA ASP A 312 6.65 -18.65 -16.64
C ASP A 312 7.48 -18.68 -15.33
N ASP A 313 8.77 -18.36 -15.37
CA ASP A 313 9.65 -18.40 -14.19
C ASP A 313 9.58 -17.14 -13.32
N ASN A 314 9.03 -16.04 -13.84
CA ASN A 314 8.88 -14.77 -13.13
C ASN A 314 7.40 -14.52 -12.87
N LEU A 315 7.02 -14.25 -11.62
CA LEU A 315 5.63 -13.94 -11.30
C LEU A 315 5.53 -12.51 -10.81
N ARG A 316 4.58 -11.77 -11.38
CA ARG A 316 4.15 -10.49 -10.84
C ARG A 316 2.78 -10.61 -10.20
N LEU A 317 2.73 -10.65 -8.87
CA LEU A 317 1.49 -10.97 -8.15
C LEU A 317 0.86 -9.72 -7.55
N VAL A 318 -0.46 -9.73 -7.49
CA VAL A 318 -1.23 -8.89 -6.57
C VAL A 318 -1.68 -9.80 -5.43
N VAL A 319 -1.29 -9.46 -4.19
CA VAL A 319 -1.62 -10.20 -2.96
C VAL A 319 -2.53 -9.33 -2.12
N LEU A 320 -3.76 -9.81 -1.88
CA LEU A 320 -4.74 -9.14 -1.04
C LEU A 320 -4.99 -9.96 0.22
N ASN A 321 -4.71 -9.36 1.38
CA ASN A 321 -4.97 -9.94 2.69
C ASN A 321 -6.39 -9.64 3.21
N SER A 322 -6.77 -10.27 4.33
CA SER A 322 -8.16 -10.30 4.84
C SER A 322 -8.65 -8.97 5.40
N ASP A 323 -7.71 -8.11 5.72
CA ASP A 323 -7.81 -6.76 6.24
C ASP A 323 -7.91 -5.70 5.13
N VAL A 324 -7.95 -6.10 3.86
CA VAL A 324 -8.04 -5.18 2.72
C VAL A 324 -9.49 -4.91 2.34
N SER A 325 -9.86 -3.64 2.25
CA SER A 325 -11.14 -3.13 1.74
C SER A 325 -10.91 -2.22 0.53
N ILE A 326 -11.47 -2.59 -0.63
CA ILE A 326 -11.41 -1.81 -1.86
C ILE A 326 -12.83 -1.44 -2.31
N THR A 327 -13.10 -0.14 -2.41
CA THR A 327 -14.42 0.39 -2.77
C THR A 327 -14.31 1.39 -3.91
N ALA A 328 -15.07 1.17 -4.98
CA ALA A 328 -15.25 2.13 -6.07
C ALA A 328 -16.73 2.46 -6.23
N THR A 329 -17.10 3.71 -5.95
CA THR A 329 -18.49 4.15 -6.00
C THR A 329 -18.63 5.52 -6.62
N LYS A 330 -19.87 5.90 -6.95
CA LYS A 330 -20.26 7.28 -7.26
C LYS A 330 -20.97 7.90 -6.07
N SER A 331 -21.11 9.22 -6.07
CA SER A 331 -21.69 10.02 -4.98
C SER A 331 -23.08 9.56 -4.53
N ASN A 332 -23.86 8.97 -5.44
CA ASN A 332 -25.21 8.48 -5.20
C ASN A 332 -25.29 7.05 -4.60
N GLY A 333 -24.16 6.34 -4.44
CA GLY A 333 -24.05 4.98 -3.86
C GLY A 333 -24.79 3.86 -4.61
N GLY A 334 -24.32 2.60 -4.52
CA GLY A 334 -24.93 1.48 -5.23
C GLY A 334 -24.04 0.23 -5.22
N THR A 335 -24.52 -0.88 -5.81
CA THR A 335 -23.80 -2.18 -5.82
C THR A 335 -23.83 -2.86 -7.19
N ASP A 336 -24.11 -2.12 -8.26
CA ASP A 336 -24.22 -2.59 -9.64
C ASP A 336 -22.95 -2.30 -10.47
N GLY A 337 -21.80 -2.09 -9.82
CA GLY A 337 -20.52 -1.95 -10.49
C GLY A 337 -19.91 -3.29 -10.91
N GLU A 338 -18.73 -3.23 -11.52
CA GLU A 338 -18.02 -4.40 -12.04
C GLU A 338 -16.71 -4.64 -11.28
N ILE A 339 -16.39 -5.91 -11.01
CA ILE A 339 -15.12 -6.30 -10.40
C ILE A 339 -14.47 -7.34 -11.32
N ILE A 340 -13.29 -7.01 -11.83
CA ILE A 340 -12.50 -7.86 -12.75
C ILE A 340 -11.18 -8.19 -12.07
N ILE A 341 -10.87 -9.48 -11.97
CA ILE A 341 -9.70 -10.00 -11.27
C ILE A 341 -9.00 -11.01 -12.17
N GLU A 342 -7.75 -10.72 -12.54
CA GLU A 342 -6.91 -11.57 -13.40
C GLU A 342 -5.57 -11.82 -12.69
N GLY A 343 -5.22 -13.09 -12.41
CA GLY A 343 -3.91 -13.42 -11.83
C GLY A 343 -3.61 -12.80 -10.45
N VAL A 344 -4.64 -12.63 -9.62
CA VAL A 344 -4.52 -12.12 -8.25
C VAL A 344 -4.58 -13.28 -7.26
N ASN A 345 -3.73 -13.26 -6.24
CA ASN A 345 -3.84 -14.19 -5.13
C ASN A 345 -4.90 -13.68 -4.14
N THR A 346 -6.08 -14.31 -4.17
CA THR A 346 -7.27 -13.89 -3.44
C THR A 346 -7.59 -14.79 -2.25
N SER A 347 -6.63 -15.56 -1.74
CA SER A 347 -6.90 -16.63 -0.76
C SER A 347 -7.59 -16.14 0.52
N ASN A 348 -7.48 -14.86 0.87
CA ASN A 348 -8.12 -14.24 2.02
C ASN A 348 -8.50 -12.78 1.70
N ILE A 349 -9.33 -12.46 0.71
CA ILE A 349 -9.75 -11.06 0.52
C ILE A 349 -10.70 -10.62 1.65
N GLY A 350 -10.53 -9.40 2.15
CA GLY A 350 -11.54 -8.68 2.94
C GLY A 350 -12.77 -8.30 2.12
N LEU A 351 -12.92 -7.02 1.77
CA LEU A 351 -14.11 -6.45 1.11
C LEU A 351 -13.77 -5.85 -0.26
N LEU A 352 -14.50 -6.24 -1.31
CA LEU A 352 -14.47 -5.56 -2.61
C LEU A 352 -15.88 -5.09 -2.98
N VAL A 353 -16.05 -3.80 -3.27
CA VAL A 353 -17.35 -3.22 -3.65
C VAL A 353 -17.18 -2.28 -4.83
N ALA A 354 -17.84 -2.59 -5.93
CA ALA A 354 -18.02 -1.68 -7.06
C ALA A 354 -19.50 -1.31 -7.19
N GLY A 355 -19.80 -0.02 -7.33
CA GLY A 355 -21.17 0.49 -7.38
C GLY A 355 -21.38 1.57 -8.45
N ASN A 356 -22.61 1.68 -8.96
CA ASN A 356 -23.07 2.71 -9.90
C ASN A 356 -22.31 2.78 -11.22
N ASN A 357 -22.03 1.63 -11.83
CA ASN A 357 -21.19 1.51 -13.02
C ASN A 357 -19.76 2.04 -12.80
N SER A 358 -19.27 2.02 -11.55
CA SER A 358 -17.83 2.05 -11.30
C SER A 358 -17.26 0.63 -11.43
N SER A 359 -15.96 0.56 -11.70
CA SER A 359 -15.24 -0.70 -11.86
C SER A 359 -14.01 -0.79 -10.97
N ILE A 360 -13.71 -1.99 -10.49
CA ILE A 360 -12.43 -2.36 -9.89
C ILE A 360 -11.78 -3.37 -10.84
N PHE A 361 -10.62 -3.02 -11.40
CA PHE A 361 -9.84 -3.91 -12.26
C PHE A 361 -8.49 -4.21 -11.62
N MET A 362 -8.19 -5.50 -11.46
CA MET A 362 -6.94 -5.96 -10.89
C MET A 362 -6.28 -7.00 -11.80
N ARG A 363 -4.99 -6.80 -12.09
CA ARG A 363 -4.22 -7.65 -12.99
C ARG A 363 -2.87 -8.03 -12.39
N GLY A 364 -2.60 -9.33 -12.35
CA GLY A 364 -1.34 -9.97 -12.00
C GLY A 364 -1.08 -11.21 -12.86
N SER A 365 0.01 -11.91 -12.58
CA SER A 365 0.43 -13.12 -13.28
C SER A 365 -0.33 -14.32 -12.74
N LEU A 366 -0.77 -15.22 -13.61
CA LEU A 366 -1.39 -16.46 -13.16
C LEU A 366 -0.33 -17.36 -12.52
N PRO A 367 -0.52 -17.86 -11.28
CA PRO A 367 0.40 -18.81 -10.72
C PRO A 367 0.38 -20.10 -11.55
N ILE A 368 1.55 -20.64 -11.85
CA ILE A 368 1.66 -21.89 -12.59
C ILE A 368 1.19 -23.03 -11.69
N ILE A 369 0.10 -23.66 -12.09
CA ILE A 369 -0.29 -24.96 -11.55
C ILE A 369 0.58 -25.98 -12.27
N THR A 370 1.74 -26.32 -11.70
CA THR A 370 2.51 -27.47 -12.20
C THR A 370 1.60 -28.69 -12.04
N GLU A 371 1.24 -29.34 -13.15
CA GLU A 371 0.52 -30.62 -13.08
C GLU A 371 1.29 -31.55 -12.13
N PRO A 372 0.60 -32.25 -11.21
CA PRO A 372 1.28 -33.14 -10.30
C PRO A 372 2.11 -34.12 -11.13
N VAL A 373 3.42 -34.14 -10.88
CA VAL A 373 4.31 -35.14 -11.48
C VAL A 373 3.65 -36.49 -11.26
N PRO A 374 3.31 -37.26 -12.31
CA PRO A 374 2.64 -38.53 -12.15
C PRO A 374 3.43 -39.36 -11.15
N GLU A 375 2.78 -39.83 -10.08
CA GLU A 375 3.44 -40.72 -9.14
C GLU A 375 4.06 -41.86 -9.97
N PRO A 376 5.35 -42.19 -9.76
CA PRO A 376 5.98 -43.27 -10.49
C PRO A 376 5.11 -44.50 -10.30
N ILE A 377 4.63 -45.06 -11.40
CA ILE A 377 3.84 -46.30 -11.38
C ILE A 377 4.66 -47.29 -10.56
N PRO A 378 4.14 -47.81 -9.44
CA PRO A 378 4.91 -48.70 -8.58
C PRO A 378 5.41 -49.85 -9.45
N GLU A 379 6.73 -50.06 -9.44
CA GLU A 379 7.32 -51.20 -10.14
C GLU A 379 6.55 -52.46 -9.72
N PRO A 380 6.15 -53.32 -10.67
CA PRO A 380 5.42 -54.53 -10.33
C PRO A 380 6.22 -55.29 -9.28
N LEU A 381 5.60 -55.52 -8.12
CA LEU A 381 6.19 -56.27 -7.04
C LEU A 381 6.72 -57.59 -7.63
N PRO A 382 8.01 -57.95 -7.46
CA PRO A 382 8.54 -59.19 -8.00
C PRO A 382 7.68 -60.35 -7.50
N GLU A 383 7.26 -61.22 -8.42
CA GLU A 383 6.46 -62.40 -8.08
C GLU A 383 7.15 -63.19 -6.96
N PRO A 384 6.42 -63.61 -5.91
CA PRO A 384 7.02 -64.33 -4.80
C PRO A 384 7.65 -65.62 -5.31
N ILE A 385 8.97 -65.74 -5.10
CA ILE A 385 9.71 -66.98 -5.36
C ILE A 385 9.06 -68.08 -4.50
N PRO A 386 8.70 -69.24 -5.07
CA PRO A 386 8.13 -70.36 -4.31
C PRO A 386 9.15 -70.82 -3.25
N VAL A 387 8.85 -70.58 -1.99
CA VAL A 387 9.63 -71.13 -0.88
C VAL A 387 9.29 -72.61 -0.78
N LEU A 388 10.30 -73.45 -1.00
CA LEU A 388 10.21 -74.89 -0.78
C LEU A 388 10.11 -75.14 0.73
N GLU A 389 8.97 -75.68 1.17
CA GLU A 389 8.80 -76.13 2.56
C GLU A 389 9.80 -77.25 2.87
N THR A 390 10.58 -77.06 3.93
CA THR A 390 11.29 -78.14 4.61
C THR A 390 10.73 -78.32 6.02
N PRO A 391 10.67 -79.57 6.53
CA PRO A 391 9.85 -79.93 7.68
C PRO A 391 10.48 -79.52 9.01
N GLU A 392 9.59 -79.39 9.99
CA GLU A 392 9.80 -79.10 11.41
C GLU A 392 11.00 -79.82 12.03
N ASP A 393 11.70 -79.12 12.93
CA ASP A 393 12.14 -79.77 14.16
C ASP A 393 11.98 -78.88 15.39
N VAL A 394 11.49 -79.55 16.42
CA VAL A 394 11.02 -79.10 17.72
C VAL A 394 12.17 -78.59 18.61
N GLN A 395 11.99 -77.47 19.31
CA GLN A 395 12.46 -77.28 20.71
C GLN A 395 11.88 -76.03 21.39
N LEU A 396 11.19 -76.25 22.51
CA LEU A 396 10.89 -75.33 23.62
C LEU A 396 11.68 -75.82 24.86
N PRO A 397 11.74 -75.10 25.99
CA PRO A 397 11.71 -73.65 26.24
C PRO A 397 12.85 -73.21 27.20
N SER A 398 13.11 -71.91 27.33
CA SER A 398 13.70 -71.37 28.57
C SER A 398 13.21 -69.96 28.86
N GLU A 399 12.65 -69.83 30.06
CA GLU A 399 12.17 -68.64 30.76
C GLU A 399 13.15 -67.47 30.72
N SER A 400 12.61 -66.25 30.58
CA SER A 400 12.92 -65.19 31.54
C SER A 400 11.85 -64.11 31.54
N ILE A 401 11.45 -63.80 32.76
CA ILE A 401 10.50 -62.81 33.22
C ILE A 401 11.12 -61.41 33.06
N ASN A 402 10.35 -60.44 32.59
CA ASN A 402 10.44 -59.07 33.09
C ASN A 402 9.11 -58.34 32.88
N GLU A 403 8.20 -58.52 33.85
CA GLU A 403 7.15 -57.54 34.14
C GLU A 403 7.79 -56.46 35.01
N ASP A 404 7.79 -55.23 34.51
CA ASP A 404 7.62 -53.98 35.27
C ASP A 404 8.01 -52.81 34.35
N GLN A 405 7.02 -52.03 33.88
CA GLN A 405 7.04 -50.56 33.90
C GLN A 405 5.67 -49.99 33.50
N LEU A 406 4.93 -49.62 34.55
CA LEU A 406 4.13 -48.40 34.74
C LEU A 406 3.27 -47.82 33.59
N VAL A 407 1.97 -48.08 33.70
CA VAL A 407 0.89 -47.09 33.96
C VAL A 407 1.18 -45.62 33.61
N LEU A 408 0.54 -45.12 32.55
CA LEU A 408 -0.26 -43.87 32.61
C LEU A 408 -1.29 -43.82 31.48
N ALA A 409 -2.52 -44.24 31.78
CA ALA A 409 -3.69 -43.99 30.97
C ALA A 409 -4.73 -43.23 31.82
N ASN A 410 -5.39 -42.28 31.15
CA ASN A 410 -6.60 -41.54 31.52
C ASN A 410 -6.41 -40.26 32.36
N GLN A 411 -6.70 -39.10 31.75
CA GLN A 411 -7.97 -38.37 31.95
C GLN A 411 -7.90 -36.98 31.26
N MET A 412 -8.44 -36.87 30.04
CA MET A 412 -9.03 -35.61 29.57
C MET A 412 -10.52 -35.89 29.34
N GLU A 413 -11.30 -35.57 30.36
CA GLU A 413 -12.76 -35.59 30.32
C GLU A 413 -13.22 -34.41 29.45
N VAL A 414 -13.62 -34.71 28.21
CA VAL A 414 -14.35 -33.75 27.38
C VAL A 414 -15.74 -33.62 28.00
N ALA A 415 -16.07 -32.44 28.51
CA ALA A 415 -17.37 -32.14 29.07
C ALA A 415 -18.48 -32.46 28.04
N PRO A 416 -19.58 -33.12 28.43
CA PRO A 416 -20.67 -33.39 27.51
C PRO A 416 -21.31 -32.06 27.09
N ILE A 417 -21.38 -31.84 25.78
CA ILE A 417 -22.12 -30.73 25.16
C ILE A 417 -23.54 -30.77 25.72
N SER A 418 -24.00 -29.64 26.29
CA SER A 418 -25.34 -29.55 26.85
C SER A 418 -26.39 -29.83 25.77
N SER A 419 -27.50 -30.46 26.14
CA SER A 419 -28.59 -30.79 25.21
C SER A 419 -29.19 -29.57 24.50
N SER A 420 -29.03 -28.38 25.06
CA SER A 420 -29.40 -27.11 24.42
C SER A 420 -28.42 -26.69 23.33
N ALA A 421 -27.10 -26.80 23.57
CA ALA A 421 -26.08 -26.48 22.57
C ALA A 421 -26.13 -27.45 21.38
N LYS A 422 -26.45 -28.72 21.62
CA LYS A 422 -26.65 -29.71 20.55
C LYS A 422 -27.87 -29.37 19.67
N LYS A 423 -28.95 -28.88 20.29
CA LYS A 423 -30.15 -28.46 19.57
C LYS A 423 -29.90 -27.20 18.73
N ASP A 424 -29.16 -26.21 19.26
CA ASP A 424 -28.85 -24.99 18.51
C ASP A 424 -27.90 -25.26 17.34
N ILE A 425 -26.96 -26.18 17.49
CA ILE A 425 -26.10 -26.66 16.40
C ILE A 425 -26.93 -27.40 15.35
N ASP A 426 -27.80 -28.34 15.76
CA ASP A 426 -28.64 -29.09 14.83
C ASP A 426 -29.62 -28.15 14.08
N ASP A 427 -30.21 -27.16 14.76
CA ASP A 427 -31.11 -26.17 14.16
C ASP A 427 -30.35 -25.24 13.18
N HIS A 428 -29.13 -24.83 13.51
CA HIS A 428 -28.30 -23.98 12.64
C HIS A 428 -27.80 -24.74 11.40
N VAL A 429 -27.33 -25.98 11.58
CA VAL A 429 -26.91 -26.86 10.49
C VAL A 429 -28.10 -27.17 9.58
N THR A 430 -29.27 -27.48 10.14
CA THR A 430 -30.49 -27.72 9.36
C THR A 430 -30.93 -26.49 8.57
N ALA A 431 -30.79 -25.29 9.14
CA ALA A 431 -31.10 -24.03 8.45
C ALA A 431 -30.14 -23.77 7.27
N GLN A 432 -28.84 -24.04 7.43
CA GLN A 432 -27.86 -23.90 6.36
C GLN A 432 -28.06 -24.94 5.25
N VAL A 433 -28.30 -26.21 5.60
CA VAL A 433 -28.65 -27.28 4.63
C VAL A 433 -29.87 -26.88 3.79
N ARG A 434 -30.88 -26.28 4.41
CA ARG A 434 -32.07 -25.80 3.70
C ARG A 434 -31.78 -24.62 2.77
N LYS A 435 -30.89 -23.69 3.17
CA LYS A 435 -30.49 -22.53 2.36
C LYS A 435 -29.68 -22.95 1.12
N VAL A 436 -28.76 -23.90 1.28
CA VAL A 436 -27.99 -24.49 0.17
C VAL A 436 -28.92 -25.28 -0.74
N GLY A 437 -29.80 -26.13 -0.20
CA GLY A 437 -30.79 -26.89 -0.99
C GLY A 437 -31.74 -26.00 -1.79
N ASN A 438 -32.17 -24.86 -1.24
CA ASN A 438 -33.01 -23.89 -1.95
C ASN A 438 -32.24 -23.17 -3.07
N SER A 439 -30.97 -22.83 -2.86
CA SER A 439 -30.10 -22.23 -3.88
C SER A 439 -29.83 -23.21 -5.02
N PHE A 440 -29.64 -24.49 -4.69
CA PHE A 440 -29.47 -25.56 -5.67
C PHE A 440 -30.74 -25.79 -6.50
N ASN A 441 -31.93 -25.75 -5.88
CA ASN A 441 -33.22 -25.85 -6.59
C ASN A 441 -33.54 -24.63 -7.46
N ALA A 442 -32.93 -23.47 -7.18
CA ALA A 442 -33.07 -22.27 -8.03
C ALA A 442 -32.26 -22.40 -9.32
N VAL A 443 -31.08 -23.05 -9.26
CA VAL A 443 -30.20 -23.27 -10.42
C VAL A 443 -30.63 -24.52 -11.23
N TYR A 444 -30.98 -25.60 -10.54
CA TYR A 444 -31.44 -26.85 -11.14
C TYR A 444 -32.95 -26.96 -10.95
N LYS A 445 -33.74 -26.70 -12.01
CA LYS A 445 -35.21 -26.78 -12.00
C LYS A 445 -35.67 -28.03 -11.24
N ALA A 446 -36.60 -27.87 -10.30
CA ALA A 446 -37.19 -28.99 -9.56
C ALA A 446 -37.69 -30.07 -10.53
N CYS A 447 -37.35 -31.34 -10.29
CA CYS A 447 -37.93 -32.47 -11.00
C CYS A 447 -39.47 -32.37 -10.90
N ALA A 448 -40.13 -31.93 -11.98
CA ALA A 448 -41.57 -31.97 -12.06
C ALA A 448 -41.98 -33.45 -12.06
N SER A 449 -42.88 -33.82 -11.15
CA SER A 449 -43.45 -35.16 -11.04
C SER A 449 -43.99 -35.62 -12.40
N ALA A 450 -43.26 -36.52 -13.08
CA ALA A 450 -43.65 -37.04 -14.38
C ALA A 450 -43.44 -38.55 -14.46
N GLU A 451 -44.52 -39.23 -14.83
CA GLU A 451 -44.72 -40.66 -14.92
C GLU A 451 -43.72 -41.35 -15.88
N GLY A 452 -43.12 -42.46 -15.40
CA GLY A 452 -42.30 -43.36 -16.21
C GLY A 452 -41.00 -43.83 -15.54
N ASN A 453 -40.72 -45.14 -15.60
CA ASN A 453 -39.60 -45.80 -14.90
C ASN A 453 -38.20 -45.27 -15.28
N ILE A 454 -38.01 -44.73 -16.48
CA ILE A 454 -36.70 -44.24 -16.96
C ILE A 454 -36.39 -42.86 -16.36
N LYS A 455 -37.37 -41.95 -16.33
CA LYS A 455 -37.21 -40.60 -15.75
C LYS A 455 -37.13 -40.63 -14.21
N GLN A 456 -37.65 -41.68 -13.58
CA GLN A 456 -37.55 -41.89 -12.13
C GLN A 456 -36.12 -42.22 -11.69
N LYS A 457 -35.36 -42.95 -12.51
CA LYS A 457 -33.95 -43.29 -12.23
C LYS A 457 -33.05 -42.05 -12.31
N ASP A 458 -33.29 -41.19 -13.30
CA ASP A 458 -32.53 -39.95 -13.48
C ASP A 458 -32.80 -38.95 -12.34
N CYS A 459 -34.07 -38.76 -11.93
CA CYS A 459 -34.36 -37.94 -10.74
C CYS A 459 -33.80 -38.55 -9.45
N ASN A 460 -33.70 -39.88 -9.34
CA ASN A 460 -33.11 -40.50 -8.14
C ASN A 460 -31.60 -40.27 -8.08
N ASN A 461 -30.90 -40.34 -9.22
CA ASN A 461 -29.48 -40.01 -9.31
C ASN A 461 -29.23 -38.53 -9.01
N GLU A 462 -30.08 -37.63 -9.51
CA GLU A 462 -29.98 -36.19 -9.23
C GLU A 462 -30.19 -35.88 -7.75
N ASN A 463 -31.15 -36.56 -7.10
CA ASN A 463 -31.38 -36.42 -5.66
C ASN A 463 -30.21 -36.97 -4.82
N ILE A 464 -29.58 -38.07 -5.25
CA ILE A 464 -28.37 -38.61 -4.61
C ILE A 464 -27.20 -37.64 -4.75
N LEU A 465 -27.01 -37.06 -5.94
CA LEU A 465 -25.94 -36.08 -6.18
C LEU A 465 -26.16 -34.80 -5.36
N LYS A 466 -27.39 -34.31 -5.27
CA LYS A 466 -27.78 -33.18 -4.40
C LYS A 466 -27.51 -33.48 -2.93
N SER A 467 -27.86 -34.69 -2.47
CA SER A 467 -27.62 -35.12 -1.09
C SER A 467 -26.11 -35.20 -0.79
N PHE A 468 -25.32 -35.77 -1.70
CA PHE A 468 -23.88 -35.85 -1.59
C PHE A 468 -23.22 -34.47 -1.51
N LEU A 469 -23.56 -33.56 -2.43
CA LEU A 469 -22.99 -32.21 -2.46
C LEU A 469 -23.38 -31.37 -1.23
N ASN A 470 -24.60 -31.52 -0.72
CA ASN A 470 -25.02 -30.90 0.52
C ASN A 470 -24.24 -31.43 1.73
N SER A 471 -24.01 -32.75 1.82
CA SER A 471 -23.20 -33.34 2.90
C SER A 471 -21.73 -32.91 2.81
N PHE A 472 -21.17 -32.85 1.59
CA PHE A 472 -19.77 -32.47 1.35
C PHE A 472 -19.49 -31.02 1.75
N MET A 473 -20.38 -30.08 1.41
CA MET A 473 -20.19 -28.65 1.67
C MET A 473 -20.34 -28.25 3.14
N ILE A 474 -21.00 -29.08 3.97
CA ILE A 474 -21.37 -28.74 5.36
C ILE A 474 -20.64 -29.67 6.37
N GLY A 475 -19.80 -30.60 5.90
CA GLY A 475 -19.04 -31.52 6.77
C GLY A 475 -19.90 -32.61 7.43
N GLY A 476 -21.02 -32.99 6.81
CA GLY A 476 -21.92 -34.04 7.31
C GLY A 476 -21.51 -35.45 6.87
N GLU A 477 -21.99 -36.48 7.59
CA GLU A 477 -21.76 -37.89 7.22
C GLU A 477 -22.27 -38.20 5.81
N LEU A 478 -21.48 -38.96 5.05
CA LEU A 478 -21.80 -39.37 3.68
C LEU A 478 -22.99 -40.34 3.65
N PRO A 479 -23.87 -40.28 2.63
CA PRO A 479 -24.97 -41.21 2.49
C PRO A 479 -24.47 -42.66 2.39
N THR A 480 -25.02 -43.54 3.24
CA THR A 480 -24.70 -44.97 3.16
C THR A 480 -25.50 -45.64 2.05
N PHE A 481 -24.80 -46.23 1.08
CA PHE A 481 -25.44 -47.00 0.01
C PHE A 481 -25.98 -48.31 0.56
N LYS A 482 -27.31 -48.43 0.69
CA LYS A 482 -27.96 -49.74 0.84
C LYS A 482 -27.90 -50.48 -0.50
N LYS A 483 -27.04 -51.50 -0.57
CA LYS A 483 -27.02 -52.47 -1.67
C LYS A 483 -28.32 -53.29 -1.62
N GLY A 484 -29.27 -52.98 -2.50
CA GLY A 484 -30.41 -53.83 -2.80
C GLY A 484 -30.07 -54.73 -3.99
N ILE A 485 -30.19 -56.05 -3.80
CA ILE A 485 -30.28 -57.05 -4.88
C ILE A 485 -31.69 -56.95 -5.48
#